data_AF-A0AA39ZB09-F1
#
_entry.id   AF-A0AA39ZB09-F1
#
_cell.length_a   1.000
_cell.length_b   1.000
_cell.length_c   1.000
_cell.angle_alpha   90.00
_cell.angle_beta   90.00
_cell.angle_gamma   90.00
#
_symmetry.space_group_name_H-M   'P 1'
#
loop_
_entity.id
_entity.type
_entity.pdbx_description
1 polymer ?
#
loop_
_entity_poly.entity_id
_entity_poly.type
_entity_poly.pdbx_seq_one_letter_code
_entity_poly.pdbx_strand_id
1 'polypeptide(L)'
;MNVSSENSHTLDRFSNVSSLYGPGNMGGWLCILLSLFITWTFNPKYSNSNTISPDFIIALTIPAVAAGHVYNMLFFRSPVSSSSSLKTLLTSSDIASQQFSSALEAPLTVCETFSSFGLALFGLATWKGQMKRALIVLVVTVFTWSPEWTIVIKTGWSLPVAESNMVRPFCHNFDGAVITGIMATLGIAIALAVSSQIVSLASHQGDFSLPSLANATSERLPLYNIRKWFHLSRVRLTIISSTVKGWFDTVWPVISIPFLVIQIAIIILGALTETRYMAGDQSLAVKLSMAFPKSSYGIDELDQAVCLFLGQVTLAFSLWDALQGSLKERAAAHRVRGEQEEYE
;
A
#
# COMPACT_ATOMS: atom_id res chain seq x y z
N MET A 1 28.19 -49.91 17.57
CA MET A 1 28.29 -50.11 16.11
C MET A 1 26.87 -50.33 15.60
N ASN A 2 26.21 -49.49 14.81
CA ASN A 2 26.57 -48.24 14.17
C ASN A 2 25.43 -47.26 14.39
N VAL A 3 25.78 -46.07 14.85
CA VAL A 3 24.99 -44.85 14.69
C VAL A 3 25.08 -44.49 13.21
N SER A 4 23.94 -44.48 12.54
CA SER A 4 23.74 -43.68 11.34
C SER A 4 22.26 -43.34 11.22
N SER A 5 21.78 -42.53 12.17
CA SER A 5 20.78 -41.53 11.82
C SER A 5 21.50 -40.50 10.94
N GLU A 6 21.72 -40.84 9.68
CA GLU A 6 21.94 -39.81 8.68
C GLU A 6 20.60 -39.09 8.54
N ASN A 7 20.48 -38.03 9.33
CA ASN A 7 19.59 -36.92 9.05
C ASN A 7 19.84 -36.53 7.60
N SER A 8 19.01 -37.02 6.69
CA SER A 8 18.73 -36.27 5.47
C SER A 8 18.04 -34.99 5.94
N HIS A 9 18.82 -34.02 6.42
CA HIS A 9 18.51 -32.61 6.25
C HIS A 9 18.39 -32.43 4.73
N THR A 10 17.24 -32.81 4.18
CA THR A 10 16.82 -32.35 2.87
C THR A 10 16.94 -30.85 2.95
N LEU A 11 17.92 -30.30 2.25
CA LEU A 11 18.22 -28.87 2.22
C LEU A 11 16.91 -28.15 1.90
N ASP A 12 16.28 -27.60 2.94
CA ASP A 12 14.95 -27.03 2.81
C ASP A 12 15.10 -25.71 2.04
N ARG A 13 14.43 -25.64 0.90
CA ARG A 13 14.40 -24.48 0.03
C ARG A 13 13.91 -23.23 0.78
N PHE A 14 13.06 -23.41 1.78
CA PHE A 14 12.47 -22.32 2.55
C PHE A 14 13.19 -22.00 3.86
N SER A 15 14.34 -22.64 4.14
CA SER A 15 15.07 -22.46 5.41
C SER A 15 15.45 -21.02 5.72
N ASN A 16 15.67 -20.20 4.68
CA ASN A 16 16.08 -18.80 4.81
C ASN A 16 14.90 -17.82 4.82
N VAL A 17 13.67 -18.32 4.69
CA VAL A 17 12.47 -17.50 4.79
C VAL A 17 12.28 -17.09 6.24
N SER A 18 12.03 -15.80 6.46
CA SER A 18 11.73 -15.26 7.80
C SER A 18 10.34 -15.71 8.26
N SER A 19 10.20 -16.09 9.54
CA SER A 19 8.89 -16.41 10.14
C SER A 19 7.90 -15.25 10.08
N LEU A 20 8.38 -14.01 9.94
CA LEU A 20 7.55 -12.82 9.72
C LEU A 20 6.61 -12.97 8.52
N TYR A 21 7.02 -13.71 7.49
CA TYR A 21 6.23 -13.95 6.29
C TYR A 21 5.48 -15.30 6.32
N GLY A 22 5.46 -15.95 7.48
CA GLY A 22 4.70 -17.17 7.69
C GLY A 22 3.19 -16.96 7.53
N PRO A 23 2.44 -18.06 7.35
CA PRO A 23 1.02 -18.01 6.99
C PRO A 23 0.15 -17.36 8.07
N GLY A 24 0.49 -17.51 9.35
CA GLY A 24 -0.28 -16.92 10.45
C GLY A 24 -0.08 -15.41 10.54
N ASN A 25 1.17 -14.94 10.44
CA ASN A 25 1.49 -13.52 10.37
C ASN A 25 0.82 -12.84 9.16
N MET A 26 0.90 -13.49 8.00
CA MET A 26 0.28 -12.96 6.77
C MET A 26 -1.25 -12.93 6.87
N GLY A 27 -1.87 -14.00 7.37
CA GLY A 27 -3.31 -14.06 7.58
C GLY A 27 -3.79 -13.01 8.59
N GLY A 28 -3.06 -12.82 9.68
CA GLY A 28 -3.34 -11.77 10.68
C GLY A 28 -3.27 -10.37 10.07
N TRP A 29 -2.22 -10.08 9.29
CA TRP A 29 -2.08 -8.81 8.58
C TRP A 29 -3.20 -8.56 7.57
N LEU A 30 -3.59 -9.57 6.79
CA LEU A 30 -4.73 -9.45 5.86
C LEU A 30 -6.04 -9.14 6.59
N CYS A 31 -6.26 -9.72 7.78
CA CYS A 31 -7.41 -9.38 8.61
C CYS A 31 -7.39 -7.92 9.08
N ILE A 32 -6.22 -7.38 9.43
CA ILE A 32 -6.05 -5.95 9.79
C ILE A 32 -6.32 -5.05 8.58
N LEU A 33 -5.80 -5.40 7.39
CA LEU A 33 -6.10 -4.67 6.16
C LEU A 33 -7.59 -4.64 5.87
N LEU A 34 -8.26 -5.79 5.98
CA LEU A 34 -9.70 -5.89 5.76
C LEU A 34 -10.50 -5.09 6.79
N SER A 35 -10.07 -5.11 8.06
CA SER A 35 -10.60 -4.26 9.12
C SER A 35 -10.54 -2.77 8.76
N LEU A 36 -9.43 -2.31 8.19
CA LEU A 36 -9.29 -0.92 7.74
C LEU A 36 -10.24 -0.59 6.60
N PHE A 37 -10.37 -1.47 5.61
CA PHE A 37 -11.33 -1.29 4.52
C PHE A 37 -12.76 -1.16 5.05
N ILE A 38 -13.16 -2.05 5.95
CA ILE A 38 -14.49 -2.05 6.56
C ILE A 38 -14.70 -0.75 7.34
N THR A 39 -13.73 -0.36 8.16
CA THR A 39 -13.81 0.84 8.99
C THR A 39 -13.91 2.11 8.15
N TRP A 40 -13.14 2.21 7.07
CA TRP A 40 -13.15 3.40 6.20
C TRP A 40 -14.38 3.46 5.29
N THR A 41 -14.98 2.31 4.97
CA THR A 41 -16.13 2.23 4.06
C THR A 41 -17.46 2.32 4.81
N PHE A 42 -17.61 1.56 5.90
CA PHE A 42 -18.90 1.33 6.55
C PHE A 42 -19.05 2.00 7.91
N ASN A 43 -17.96 2.43 8.56
CA ASN A 43 -18.06 3.11 9.84
C ASN A 43 -18.08 4.64 9.66
N PRO A 44 -19.25 5.29 9.72
CA PRO A 44 -19.41 6.72 9.41
C PRO A 44 -18.57 7.63 10.33
N LYS A 45 -18.35 7.21 11.58
CA LYS A 45 -17.55 7.94 12.55
C LYS A 45 -16.08 8.03 12.12
N TYR A 46 -15.54 6.95 11.57
CA TYR A 46 -14.12 6.85 11.20
C TYR A 46 -13.88 7.09 9.71
N SER A 47 -14.90 6.95 8.86
CA SER A 47 -14.85 7.23 7.42
C SER A 47 -14.74 8.72 7.09
N ASN A 48 -15.10 9.60 8.03
CA ASN A 48 -15.04 11.05 7.86
C ASN A 48 -13.92 11.69 8.72
N SER A 49 -13.28 10.90 9.58
CA SER A 49 -12.19 11.35 10.42
C SER A 49 -10.86 11.21 9.70
N ASN A 50 -10.06 12.27 9.60
CA ASN A 50 -8.70 12.22 9.02
C ASN A 50 -7.63 11.84 10.06
N THR A 51 -7.99 10.98 11.02
CA THR A 51 -7.11 10.52 12.11
C THR A 51 -6.28 9.31 11.69
N ILE A 52 -5.04 9.23 12.16
CA ILE A 52 -4.16 8.08 11.93
C ILE A 52 -4.44 7.08 13.05
N SER A 53 -5.09 5.96 12.74
CA SER A 53 -5.36 4.91 13.74
C SER A 53 -4.13 4.01 13.94
N PRO A 54 -3.99 3.37 15.12
CA PRO A 54 -2.96 2.36 15.33
C PRO A 54 -3.00 1.23 14.31
N ASP A 55 -4.20 0.72 13.99
CA ASP A 55 -4.37 -0.35 12.98
C ASP A 55 -3.89 0.07 11.60
N PHE A 56 -4.06 1.36 11.25
CA PHE A 56 -3.56 1.91 10.01
C PHE A 56 -2.03 1.93 9.97
N ILE A 57 -1.38 2.29 11.07
CA ILE A 57 0.08 2.24 11.17
C ILE A 57 0.56 0.79 11.04
N ILE A 58 -0.07 -0.15 11.75
CA ILE A 58 0.32 -1.57 11.74
C ILE A 58 0.18 -2.16 10.34
N ALA A 59 -0.95 -1.91 9.67
CA ALA A 59 -1.21 -2.41 8.32
C ALA A 59 -0.19 -1.94 7.28
N LEU A 60 0.33 -0.72 7.44
CA LEU A 60 1.33 -0.13 6.56
C LEU A 60 2.77 -0.49 6.94
N THR A 61 3.01 -0.84 8.20
CA THR A 61 4.37 -1.14 8.69
C THR A 61 4.89 -2.43 8.10
N ILE A 62 4.08 -3.50 8.07
CA ILE A 62 4.47 -4.81 7.51
C ILE A 62 4.99 -4.71 6.07
N PRO A 63 4.25 -4.11 5.11
CA PRO A 63 4.73 -3.99 3.74
C PRO A 63 5.91 -3.03 3.59
N ALA A 64 6.00 -1.97 4.41
CA ALA A 64 7.19 -1.11 4.43
C ALA A 64 8.44 -1.87 4.91
N VAL A 65 8.32 -2.67 5.97
CA VAL A 65 9.40 -3.54 6.46
C VAL A 65 9.77 -4.58 5.41
N ALA A 66 8.79 -5.16 4.71
CA ALA A 66 9.03 -6.12 3.63
C ALA A 66 9.86 -5.50 2.51
N ALA A 67 9.51 -4.30 2.04
CA ALA A 67 10.29 -3.57 1.04
C ALA A 67 11.72 -3.28 1.52
N GLY A 68 11.87 -2.80 2.76
CA GLY A 68 13.18 -2.59 3.39
C GLY A 68 14.00 -3.88 3.50
N HIS A 69 13.36 -5.01 3.80
CA HIS A 69 14.00 -6.32 3.86
C HIS A 69 14.51 -6.74 2.46
N VAL A 70 13.73 -6.54 1.40
CA VAL A 70 14.19 -6.78 0.02
C VAL A 70 15.40 -5.92 -0.31
N TYR A 71 15.39 -4.62 0.02
CA TYR A 71 16.55 -3.76 -0.16
C TYR A 71 17.77 -4.27 0.58
N ASN A 72 17.60 -4.71 1.83
CA ASN A 72 18.67 -5.29 2.62
C ASN A 72 19.28 -6.52 1.90
N MET A 73 18.42 -7.39 1.37
CA MET A 73 18.84 -8.59 0.63
C MET A 73 19.55 -8.24 -0.69
N LEU A 74 19.01 -7.31 -1.48
CA LEU A 74 19.54 -6.97 -2.81
C LEU A 74 20.84 -6.16 -2.77
N PHE A 75 21.11 -5.40 -1.72
CA PHE A 75 22.27 -4.50 -1.65
C PHE A 75 23.34 -4.94 -0.65
N PHE A 76 22.97 -5.61 0.44
CA PHE A 76 23.91 -5.90 1.53
C PHE A 76 24.13 -7.40 1.78
N ARG A 77 23.15 -8.25 1.44
CA ARG A 77 23.21 -9.70 1.67
C ARG A 77 23.28 -10.55 0.42
N SER A 78 23.18 -9.95 -0.77
CA SER A 78 23.30 -10.68 -2.02
C SER A 78 24.65 -11.39 -2.01
N PRO A 79 24.72 -12.72 -2.22
CA PRO A 79 25.96 -13.48 -2.28
C PRO A 79 26.69 -13.15 -3.59
N VAL A 80 27.13 -11.88 -3.69
CA VAL A 80 27.96 -11.36 -4.76
C VAL A 80 29.40 -11.66 -4.36
N SER A 81 29.77 -12.93 -4.43
CA SER A 81 31.16 -13.30 -4.56
C SER A 81 31.61 -12.87 -5.96
N SER A 82 31.98 -11.59 -6.10
CA SER A 82 32.76 -10.94 -7.16
C SER A 82 32.41 -11.15 -8.66
N SER A 83 31.52 -12.07 -9.05
CA SER A 83 31.26 -12.43 -10.46
C SER A 83 29.83 -12.88 -10.78
N SER A 84 28.98 -13.20 -9.78
CA SER A 84 27.61 -13.64 -10.02
C SER A 84 26.64 -12.45 -10.11
N SER A 85 26.02 -12.27 -11.28
CA SER A 85 24.93 -11.30 -11.46
C SER A 85 23.68 -11.74 -10.70
N LEU A 86 22.81 -10.79 -10.29
CA LEU A 86 21.51 -11.12 -9.67
C LEU A 86 20.69 -12.06 -10.56
N LYS A 87 20.78 -11.88 -11.88
CA LYS A 87 20.16 -12.76 -12.87
C LYS A 87 20.61 -14.21 -12.68
N THR A 88 21.91 -14.45 -12.50
CA THR A 88 22.46 -15.80 -12.26
C THR A 88 21.93 -16.41 -10.97
N LEU A 89 21.77 -15.62 -9.89
CA LEU A 89 21.21 -16.12 -8.62
C LEU A 89 19.73 -16.49 -8.76
N LEU A 90 18.98 -15.76 -9.59
CA LEU A 90 17.57 -16.00 -9.82
C LEU A 90 17.29 -17.08 -10.90
N THR A 91 18.31 -17.54 -11.63
CA THR A 91 18.15 -18.63 -12.61
C THR A 91 18.91 -19.92 -12.25
N SER A 92 19.82 -19.85 -11.27
CA SER A 92 20.61 -21.00 -10.84
C SER A 92 19.75 -22.06 -10.15
N SER A 93 20.08 -23.33 -10.42
CA SER A 93 19.51 -24.51 -9.79
C SER A 93 20.20 -24.89 -8.46
N ASP A 94 21.26 -24.17 -8.07
CA ASP A 94 21.97 -24.40 -6.82
C ASP A 94 21.06 -24.14 -5.60
N ILE A 95 21.19 -24.98 -4.57
CA ILE A 95 20.37 -24.91 -3.35
C ILE A 95 20.50 -23.53 -2.68
N ALA A 96 21.72 -22.97 -2.59
CA ALA A 96 21.92 -21.68 -1.95
C ALA A 96 21.24 -20.55 -2.74
N SER A 97 21.25 -20.65 -4.07
CA SER A 97 20.55 -19.72 -4.97
C SER A 97 19.03 -19.85 -4.85
N GLN A 98 18.50 -21.07 -4.72
CA GLN A 98 17.07 -21.32 -4.50
C GLN A 98 16.60 -20.84 -3.13
N GLN A 99 17.41 -21.01 -2.08
CA GLN A 99 17.12 -20.51 -0.74
C GLN A 99 17.14 -18.98 -0.70
N PHE A 100 18.10 -18.34 -1.38
CA PHE A 100 18.13 -16.88 -1.54
C PHE A 100 16.88 -16.39 -2.28
N SER A 101 16.53 -17.03 -3.41
CA SER A 101 15.36 -16.68 -4.20
C SER A 101 14.06 -16.83 -3.40
N SER A 102 13.91 -17.91 -2.65
CA SER A 102 12.71 -18.15 -1.82
C SER A 102 12.61 -17.16 -0.66
N ALA A 103 13.74 -16.80 -0.05
CA ALA A 103 13.80 -15.77 0.98
C ALA A 103 13.53 -14.36 0.44
N LEU A 104 13.83 -14.10 -0.83
CA LEU A 104 13.50 -12.86 -1.54
C LEU A 104 12.03 -12.82 -2.00
N GLU A 105 11.50 -13.95 -2.44
CA GLU A 105 10.11 -14.14 -2.89
C GLU A 105 9.11 -13.81 -1.79
N ALA A 106 9.39 -14.24 -0.55
CA ALA A 106 8.47 -14.04 0.56
C ALA A 106 8.10 -12.56 0.84
N PRO A 107 9.07 -11.64 1.05
CA PRO A 107 8.76 -10.21 1.20
C PRO A 107 8.24 -9.56 -0.08
N LEU A 108 8.66 -10.01 -1.27
CA LEU A 108 8.12 -9.50 -2.54
C LEU A 108 6.61 -9.80 -2.66
N THR A 109 6.17 -10.98 -2.26
CA THR A 109 4.74 -11.32 -2.24
C THR A 109 3.94 -10.39 -1.34
N VAL A 110 4.49 -10.00 -0.18
CA VAL A 110 3.85 -9.00 0.70
C VAL A 110 3.79 -7.64 0.03
N CYS A 111 4.89 -7.20 -0.58
CA CYS A 111 4.96 -5.94 -1.30
C CYS A 111 3.94 -5.86 -2.45
N GLU A 112 3.83 -6.89 -3.26
CA GLU A 112 2.90 -6.94 -4.39
C GLU A 112 1.45 -7.05 -3.91
N THR A 113 1.17 -7.89 -2.92
CA THR A 113 -0.17 -7.99 -2.31
C THR A 113 -0.61 -6.64 -1.75
N PHE A 114 0.26 -5.98 -0.98
CA PHE A 114 -0.05 -4.65 -0.46
C PHE A 114 -0.19 -3.63 -1.58
N SER A 115 0.59 -3.72 -2.63
CA SER A 115 0.52 -2.78 -3.75
C SER A 115 -0.88 -2.72 -4.38
N SER A 116 -1.57 -3.85 -4.53
CA SER A 116 -2.97 -3.87 -4.96
C SER A 116 -3.90 -3.23 -3.94
N PHE A 117 -3.76 -3.55 -2.65
CA PHE A 117 -4.57 -2.96 -1.58
C PHE A 117 -4.30 -1.45 -1.39
N GLY A 118 -3.05 -1.02 -1.52
CA GLY A 118 -2.59 0.35 -1.33
C GLY A 118 -3.20 1.28 -2.36
N LEU A 119 -3.34 0.83 -3.61
CA LEU A 119 -4.03 1.60 -4.66
C LEU A 119 -5.52 1.75 -4.36
N ALA A 120 -6.18 0.69 -3.89
CA ALA A 120 -7.58 0.74 -3.47
C ALA A 120 -7.78 1.63 -2.21
N LEU A 121 -6.90 1.53 -1.21
CA LEU A 121 -6.92 2.38 -0.02
C LEU A 121 -6.65 3.85 -0.35
N PHE A 122 -5.74 4.12 -1.29
CA PHE A 122 -5.46 5.46 -1.78
C PHE A 122 -6.69 6.05 -2.48
N GLY A 123 -7.32 5.28 -3.38
CA GLY A 123 -8.57 5.67 -4.03
C GLY A 123 -9.67 5.95 -3.02
N LEU A 124 -9.85 5.08 -2.03
CA LEU A 124 -10.85 5.25 -0.97
C LEU A 124 -10.58 6.50 -0.10
N ALA A 125 -9.32 6.69 0.32
CA ALA A 125 -8.94 7.85 1.13
C ALA A 125 -9.13 9.17 0.38
N THR A 126 -8.74 9.22 -0.90
CA THR A 126 -8.92 10.42 -1.73
C THR A 126 -10.39 10.69 -2.04
N TRP A 127 -11.18 9.65 -2.34
CA TRP A 127 -12.64 9.77 -2.51
C TRP A 127 -13.32 10.37 -1.27
N LYS A 128 -12.86 9.99 -0.08
CA LYS A 128 -13.36 10.52 1.21
C LYS A 128 -12.72 11.85 1.63
N GLY A 129 -11.84 12.46 0.81
CA GLY A 129 -11.15 13.70 1.14
C GLY A 129 -10.10 13.58 2.27
N GLN A 130 -9.68 12.37 2.61
CA GLN A 130 -8.76 12.07 3.72
C GLN A 130 -7.30 12.15 3.29
N MET A 131 -6.85 13.37 3.03
CA MET A 131 -5.55 13.66 2.42
C MET A 131 -4.33 13.12 3.18
N LYS A 132 -4.36 13.10 4.52
CA LYS A 132 -3.24 12.60 5.34
C LYS A 132 -3.08 11.09 5.16
N ARG A 133 -4.19 10.36 5.23
CA ARG A 133 -4.24 8.91 5.01
C ARG A 133 -3.82 8.57 3.58
N ALA A 134 -4.33 9.30 2.60
CA ALA A 134 -3.97 9.14 1.20
C ALA A 134 -2.46 9.29 0.97
N LEU A 135 -1.84 10.35 1.52
CA LEU A 135 -0.40 10.58 1.38
C LEU A 135 0.43 9.44 1.97
N ILE A 136 0.10 8.97 3.17
CA ILE A 136 0.85 7.90 3.84
C ILE A 136 0.70 6.58 3.06
N VAL A 137 -0.51 6.23 2.63
CA VAL A 137 -0.75 5.05 1.79
C VAL A 137 0.04 5.15 0.49
N LEU A 138 0.05 6.31 -0.15
CA LEU A 138 0.79 6.54 -1.39
C LEU A 138 2.29 6.31 -1.19
N VAL A 139 2.88 6.88 -0.14
CA VAL A 139 4.32 6.71 0.16
C VAL A 139 4.66 5.23 0.34
N VAL A 140 3.87 4.50 1.13
CA VAL A 140 4.14 3.07 1.37
C VAL A 140 3.91 2.24 0.11
N THR A 141 2.88 2.57 -0.69
CA THR A 141 2.61 1.88 -1.97
C THR A 141 3.77 2.09 -2.96
N VAL A 142 4.29 3.31 -3.08
CA VAL A 142 5.47 3.57 -3.92
C VAL A 142 6.68 2.79 -3.42
N PHE A 143 6.87 2.76 -2.10
CA PHE A 143 7.96 2.03 -1.49
C PHE A 143 7.85 0.51 -1.66
N THR A 144 6.64 -0.05 -1.78
CA THR A 144 6.44 -1.49 -2.01
C THR A 144 6.57 -1.89 -3.47
N TRP A 145 6.40 -0.95 -4.41
CA TRP A 145 6.68 -1.17 -5.83
C TRP A 145 8.16 -1.08 -6.18
N SER A 146 8.94 -0.29 -5.43
CA SER A 146 10.34 0.00 -5.76
C SER A 146 11.31 -1.21 -5.69
N PRO A 147 11.07 -2.27 -4.90
CA PRO A 147 11.87 -3.49 -4.95
C PRO A 147 11.84 -4.18 -6.30
N GLU A 148 10.68 -4.27 -6.95
CA GLU A 148 10.57 -4.90 -8.28
C GLU A 148 11.34 -4.12 -9.34
N TRP A 149 11.26 -2.79 -9.32
CA TRP A 149 12.10 -1.93 -10.16
C TRP A 149 13.58 -2.24 -10.00
N THR A 150 14.01 -2.41 -8.75
CA THR A 150 15.41 -2.70 -8.45
C THR A 150 15.81 -4.04 -9.06
N ILE A 151 14.94 -5.05 -9.02
CA ILE A 151 15.19 -6.37 -9.63
C ILE A 151 15.23 -6.26 -11.16
N VAL A 152 14.28 -5.56 -11.80
CA VAL A 152 14.28 -5.33 -13.26
C VAL A 152 15.58 -4.66 -13.71
N ILE A 153 16.00 -3.60 -13.01
CA ILE A 153 17.23 -2.85 -13.32
C ILE A 153 18.46 -3.76 -13.13
N LYS A 154 18.55 -4.49 -12.02
CA LYS A 154 19.69 -5.36 -11.71
C LYS A 154 19.76 -6.63 -12.56
N THR A 155 18.65 -7.07 -13.15
CA THR A 155 18.59 -8.24 -14.06
C THR A 155 18.69 -7.86 -15.53
N GLY A 156 18.69 -6.56 -15.86
CA GLY A 156 18.81 -6.09 -17.24
C GLY A 156 17.55 -6.34 -18.07
N TRP A 157 16.36 -6.15 -17.49
CA TRP A 157 15.06 -6.20 -18.19
C TRP A 157 14.74 -7.52 -18.91
N SER A 158 15.39 -8.62 -18.53
CA SER A 158 15.32 -9.89 -19.27
C SER A 158 15.42 -11.11 -18.35
N LEU A 159 14.42 -11.30 -17.47
CA LEU A 159 14.27 -12.52 -16.67
C LEU A 159 12.96 -13.24 -17.04
N PRO A 160 12.99 -14.17 -18.02
CA PRO A 160 11.82 -14.94 -18.41
C PRO A 160 11.27 -15.74 -17.22
N VAL A 161 9.94 -15.81 -17.08
CA VAL A 161 9.29 -16.64 -16.03
C VAL A 161 9.82 -18.07 -16.05
N ALA A 162 10.02 -18.65 -17.24
CA ALA A 162 10.46 -20.03 -17.42
C ALA A 162 11.88 -20.32 -16.90
N GLU A 163 12.71 -19.30 -16.77
CA GLU A 163 14.10 -19.42 -16.30
C GLU A 163 14.25 -19.02 -14.83
N SER A 164 13.23 -18.36 -14.26
CA SER A 164 13.25 -17.93 -12.86
C SER A 164 13.10 -19.14 -11.95
N ASN A 165 13.95 -19.21 -10.92
CA ASN A 165 13.83 -20.19 -9.88
C ASN A 165 12.78 -19.81 -8.82
N MET A 166 12.13 -18.64 -8.90
CA MET A 166 11.01 -18.25 -8.03
C MET A 166 9.77 -19.12 -8.29
N VAL A 167 8.97 -19.38 -7.25
CA VAL A 167 7.77 -20.22 -7.41
C VAL A 167 6.59 -19.46 -7.98
N ARG A 168 6.46 -18.17 -7.64
CA ARG A 168 5.43 -17.27 -8.13
C ARG A 168 5.97 -16.35 -9.22
N PRO A 169 5.24 -16.14 -10.34
CA PRO A 169 5.57 -15.06 -11.26
C PRO A 169 5.24 -13.71 -10.63
N PHE A 170 6.16 -12.77 -10.73
CA PHE A 170 6.03 -11.41 -10.24
C PHE A 170 5.88 -10.44 -11.42
N CYS A 171 5.53 -9.18 -11.14
CA CYS A 171 5.33 -8.20 -12.20
C CYS A 171 6.63 -7.95 -13.01
N HIS A 172 7.80 -8.12 -12.40
CA HIS A 172 9.09 -8.04 -13.09
C HIS A 172 9.34 -9.17 -14.11
N ASN A 173 8.52 -10.23 -14.13
CA ASN A 173 8.63 -11.31 -15.11
C ASN A 173 7.75 -11.10 -16.35
N PHE A 174 6.93 -10.03 -16.41
CA PHE A 174 6.15 -9.68 -17.59
C PHE A 174 7.00 -9.03 -18.68
N ASP A 175 6.43 -8.90 -19.88
CA ASP A 175 7.08 -8.23 -21.00
C ASP A 175 7.44 -6.77 -20.63
N GLY A 176 8.62 -6.32 -21.04
CA GLY A 176 9.16 -5.01 -20.69
C GLY A 176 8.23 -3.86 -21.09
N ALA A 177 7.47 -4.01 -22.17
CA ALA A 177 6.46 -3.05 -22.60
C ALA A 177 5.27 -2.96 -21.62
N VAL A 178 4.81 -4.11 -21.10
CA VAL A 178 3.72 -4.18 -20.11
C VAL A 178 4.18 -3.58 -18.78
N ILE A 179 5.38 -3.95 -18.32
CA ILE A 179 5.99 -3.37 -17.12
C ILE A 179 6.09 -1.86 -17.27
N THR A 180 6.68 -1.37 -18.36
CA THR A 180 6.84 0.07 -18.60
C THR A 180 5.50 0.80 -18.64
N GLY A 181 4.46 0.22 -19.23
CA GLY A 181 3.12 0.81 -19.28
C GLY A 181 2.45 0.91 -17.91
N ILE A 182 2.46 -0.17 -17.13
CA ILE A 182 1.95 -0.20 -15.75
C ILE A 182 2.70 0.81 -14.89
N MET A 183 4.02 0.86 -15.05
CA MET A 183 4.89 1.76 -14.31
C MET A 183 4.70 3.23 -14.67
N ALA A 184 4.57 3.56 -15.96
CA ALA A 184 4.34 4.92 -16.43
C ALA A 184 2.97 5.45 -15.97
N THR A 185 1.93 4.61 -16.05
CA THR A 185 0.59 4.99 -15.58
C THR A 185 0.56 5.21 -14.07
N LEU A 186 1.23 4.37 -13.29
CA LEU A 186 1.38 4.56 -11.85
C LEU A 186 2.16 5.84 -11.51
N GLY A 187 3.29 6.08 -12.18
CA GLY A 187 4.11 7.28 -11.99
C GLY A 187 3.36 8.57 -12.28
N ILE A 188 2.60 8.61 -13.38
CA ILE A 188 1.73 9.75 -13.72
C ILE A 188 0.66 9.94 -12.64
N ALA A 189 0.02 8.87 -12.17
CA ALA A 189 -1.00 8.96 -11.14
C ALA A 189 -0.45 9.47 -9.80
N ILE A 190 0.73 9.00 -9.38
CA ILE A 190 1.42 9.50 -8.20
C ILE A 190 1.75 10.99 -8.38
N ALA A 191 2.27 11.40 -9.54
CA ALA A 191 2.60 12.80 -9.81
C ALA A 191 1.36 13.70 -9.74
N LEU A 192 0.23 13.26 -10.31
CA LEU A 192 -1.04 13.98 -10.23
C LEU A 192 -1.57 14.04 -8.78
N ALA A 193 -1.49 12.93 -8.06
CA ALA A 193 -1.85 12.85 -6.64
C ALA A 193 -0.98 13.74 -5.75
N VAL A 194 0.34 13.78 -5.95
CA VAL A 194 1.23 14.64 -5.16
C VAL A 194 0.98 16.11 -5.49
N SER A 195 0.80 16.43 -6.77
CA SER A 195 0.51 17.80 -7.22
C SER A 195 -0.80 18.32 -6.62
N SER A 196 -1.82 17.46 -6.56
CA SER A 196 -3.05 17.67 -5.80
C SER A 196 -2.82 18.00 -4.33
N GLN A 197 -2.01 17.19 -3.64
CA GLN A 197 -1.73 17.38 -2.22
C GLN A 197 -1.01 18.69 -1.94
N ILE A 198 -0.02 19.05 -2.78
CA ILE A 198 0.74 20.31 -2.66
C ILE A 198 -0.20 21.51 -2.79
N VAL A 199 -1.09 21.47 -3.78
CA VAL A 199 -2.11 22.49 -4.00
C VAL A 199 -3.05 22.61 -2.78
N SER A 200 -3.51 21.48 -2.24
CA SER A 200 -4.40 21.47 -1.07
C SER A 200 -3.72 22.05 0.17
N LEU A 201 -2.46 21.68 0.44
CA LEU A 201 -1.70 22.25 1.55
C LEU A 201 -1.47 23.76 1.39
N ALA A 202 -1.13 24.20 0.18
CA ALA A 202 -0.92 25.62 -0.12
C ALA A 202 -2.19 26.45 0.09
N SER A 203 -3.37 25.86 -0.15
CA SER A 203 -4.66 26.51 0.12
C SER A 203 -4.94 26.69 1.62
N HIS A 204 -4.56 25.73 2.46
CA HIS A 204 -4.81 25.76 3.91
C HIS A 204 -3.84 26.64 4.71
N GLN A 205 -2.60 26.82 4.25
CA GLN A 205 -1.63 27.72 4.91
C GLN A 205 -1.98 29.21 4.75
N GLY A 206 -2.92 29.56 3.86
CA GLY A 206 -3.45 30.92 3.70
C GLY A 206 -4.19 31.47 4.92
N ASP A 207 -4.64 30.59 5.83
CA ASP A 207 -5.47 30.95 6.99
C ASP A 207 -4.68 31.22 8.28
N PHE A 208 -3.34 31.23 8.24
CA PHE A 208 -2.52 31.60 9.40
C PHE A 208 -2.64 33.12 9.66
N SER A 209 -3.56 33.47 10.55
CA SER A 209 -3.68 34.79 11.16
C SER A 209 -2.41 35.06 11.97
N LEU A 210 -1.59 36.00 11.49
CA LEU A 210 -0.51 36.56 12.30
C LEU A 210 -1.16 37.16 13.55
N PRO A 211 -0.75 36.76 14.77
CA PRO A 211 -1.24 37.41 15.97
C PRO A 211 -0.90 38.90 15.85
N SER A 212 -1.92 39.71 16.10
CA SER A 212 -1.88 41.17 16.17
C SER A 212 -0.64 41.63 16.95
N LEU A 213 0.44 41.94 16.24
CA LEU A 213 1.63 42.60 16.77
C LEU A 213 1.30 44.09 16.95
N ALA A 214 0.32 44.38 17.80
CA ALA A 214 -0.21 45.73 17.99
C ALA A 214 0.58 46.56 19.02
N ASN A 215 1.54 45.98 19.75
CA ASN A 215 2.29 46.69 20.79
C ASN A 215 3.81 46.52 20.64
N ALA A 216 4.37 47.06 19.55
CA ALA A 216 5.79 47.40 19.52
C ALA A 216 5.94 48.74 18.79
N THR A 217 6.15 49.78 19.57
CA THR A 217 6.43 51.15 19.15
C THR A 217 7.77 51.24 18.39
N SER A 218 7.76 52.08 17.36
CA SER A 218 8.91 52.84 16.85
C SER A 218 9.94 52.10 15.99
N GLU A 219 9.70 52.07 14.67
CA GLU A 219 10.55 52.75 13.67
C GLU A 219 9.83 52.79 12.31
N ARG A 220 9.83 53.96 11.65
CA ARG A 220 9.05 54.23 10.43
C ARG A 220 9.87 53.86 9.18
N LEU A 221 9.23 53.06 8.30
CA LEU A 221 9.54 52.61 6.92
C LEU A 221 10.37 51.31 6.80
N PRO A 222 10.03 50.32 5.93
CA PRO A 222 9.04 50.28 4.83
C PRO A 222 7.95 49.20 5.05
N LEU A 223 7.33 49.15 6.22
CA LEU A 223 6.30 48.14 6.55
C LEU A 223 5.03 48.24 5.68
N TYR A 224 4.71 49.41 5.12
CA TYR A 224 3.53 49.57 4.26
C TYR A 224 3.65 48.81 2.93
N ASN A 225 4.80 48.88 2.27
CA ASN A 225 5.04 48.16 1.01
C ASN A 225 5.11 46.65 1.26
N ILE A 226 5.73 46.21 2.37
CA ILE A 226 5.77 44.80 2.77
C ILE A 226 4.34 44.29 3.07
N ARG A 227 3.52 45.07 3.80
CA ARG A 227 2.13 44.71 4.10
C ARG A 227 1.27 44.66 2.85
N LYS A 228 1.42 45.63 1.93
CA LYS A 228 0.71 45.65 0.65
C LYS A 228 1.12 44.47 -0.24
N TRP A 229 2.41 44.13 -0.27
CA TRP A 229 2.92 42.97 -1.00
C TRP A 229 2.41 41.66 -0.41
N PHE A 230 2.43 41.51 0.92
CA PHE A 230 1.83 40.36 1.61
C PHE A 230 0.32 40.21 1.33
N HIS A 231 -0.40 41.33 1.33
CA HIS A 231 -1.84 41.32 1.07
C HIS A 231 -2.15 41.00 -0.40
N LEU A 232 -1.35 41.50 -1.35
CA LEU A 232 -1.48 41.18 -2.77
C LEU A 232 -1.12 39.72 -3.06
N SER A 233 -0.06 39.22 -2.41
CA SER A 233 0.35 37.81 -2.48
C SER A 233 -0.71 36.90 -1.87
N ARG A 234 -1.34 37.28 -0.74
CA ARG A 234 -2.48 36.56 -0.16
C ARG A 234 -3.66 36.52 -1.11
N VAL A 235 -4.10 37.66 -1.65
CA VAL A 235 -5.24 37.71 -2.57
C VAL A 235 -4.99 36.88 -3.83
N ARG A 236 -3.77 36.92 -4.38
CA ARG A 236 -3.39 36.05 -5.52
C ARG A 236 -3.40 34.57 -5.12
N LEU A 237 -2.85 34.22 -3.96
CA LEU A 237 -2.89 32.85 -3.45
C LEU A 237 -4.32 32.38 -3.18
N THR A 238 -5.21 33.22 -2.67
CA THR A 238 -6.60 32.86 -2.41
C THR A 238 -7.37 32.65 -3.71
N ILE A 239 -7.21 33.53 -4.70
CA ILE A 239 -7.85 33.39 -6.02
C ILE A 239 -7.30 32.16 -6.78
N ILE A 240 -5.98 31.92 -6.71
CA ILE A 240 -5.38 30.73 -7.29
C ILE A 240 -5.87 29.50 -6.53
N SER A 241 -5.90 29.52 -5.20
CA SER A 241 -6.37 28.38 -4.40
C SER A 241 -7.84 28.04 -4.63
N SER A 242 -8.72 29.04 -4.82
CA SER A 242 -10.14 28.81 -5.07
C SER A 242 -10.39 28.31 -6.48
N THR A 243 -9.66 28.86 -7.46
CA THR A 243 -9.72 28.40 -8.86
C THR A 243 -9.17 26.99 -8.97
N VAL A 244 -8.06 26.70 -8.29
CA VAL A 244 -7.44 25.37 -8.32
C VAL A 244 -8.28 24.39 -7.51
N LYS A 245 -8.86 24.76 -6.37
CA LYS A 245 -9.80 23.90 -5.61
C LYS A 245 -11.04 23.58 -6.45
N GLY A 246 -11.63 24.56 -7.14
CA GLY A 246 -12.76 24.31 -8.05
C GLY A 246 -12.37 23.43 -9.24
N TRP A 247 -11.17 23.63 -9.82
CA TRP A 247 -10.60 22.71 -10.81
C TRP A 247 -10.42 21.32 -10.21
N PHE A 248 -9.95 21.22 -8.98
CA PHE A 248 -9.68 19.96 -8.32
C PHE A 248 -10.96 19.19 -8.03
N ASP A 249 -11.98 19.84 -7.47
CA ASP A 249 -13.27 19.23 -7.18
C ASP A 249 -13.98 18.78 -8.47
N THR A 250 -13.72 19.45 -9.60
CA THR A 250 -14.31 19.12 -10.91
C THR A 250 -13.51 18.08 -11.68
N VAL A 251 -12.18 18.15 -11.65
CA VAL A 251 -11.27 17.35 -12.48
C VAL A 251 -10.80 16.10 -11.74
N TRP A 252 -10.73 16.11 -10.42
CA TRP A 252 -10.34 14.93 -9.64
C TRP A 252 -11.28 13.74 -9.82
N PRO A 253 -12.62 13.88 -9.84
CA PRO A 253 -13.51 12.78 -10.19
C PRO A 253 -13.24 12.27 -11.63
N VAL A 254 -12.98 13.19 -12.56
CA VAL A 254 -12.70 12.87 -13.97
C VAL A 254 -11.36 12.15 -14.15
N ILE A 255 -10.37 12.37 -13.28
CA ILE A 255 -9.07 11.67 -13.29
C ILE A 255 -9.12 10.39 -12.46
N SER A 256 -9.75 10.43 -11.29
CA SER A 256 -9.80 9.32 -10.32
C SER A 256 -10.67 8.16 -10.80
N ILE A 257 -11.72 8.41 -11.59
CA ILE A 257 -12.56 7.35 -12.16
C ILE A 257 -11.79 6.55 -13.22
N PRO A 258 -11.19 7.13 -14.27
CA PRO A 258 -10.32 6.41 -15.18
C PRO A 258 -9.15 5.75 -14.47
N PHE A 259 -8.59 6.39 -13.44
CA PHE A 259 -7.55 5.78 -12.62
C PHE A 259 -8.06 4.53 -11.90
N LEU A 260 -9.21 4.57 -11.21
CA LEU A 260 -9.83 3.40 -10.60
C LEU A 260 -10.15 2.32 -11.64
N VAL A 261 -10.62 2.70 -12.83
CA VAL A 261 -10.88 1.77 -13.93
C VAL A 261 -9.60 1.13 -14.44
N ILE A 262 -8.52 1.91 -14.61
CA ILE A 262 -7.19 1.41 -14.98
C ILE A 262 -6.63 0.52 -13.87
N GLN A 263 -6.84 0.86 -12.60
CA GLN A 263 -6.41 0.04 -11.47
C GLN A 263 -7.15 -1.28 -11.40
N ILE A 264 -8.48 -1.25 -11.55
CA ILE A 264 -9.30 -2.46 -11.67
C ILE A 264 -8.86 -3.26 -12.89
N ALA A 265 -8.58 -2.60 -14.02
CA ALA A 265 -8.09 -3.25 -15.23
C ALA A 265 -6.69 -3.85 -15.02
N ILE A 266 -5.77 -3.22 -14.28
CA ILE A 266 -4.45 -3.77 -13.94
C ILE A 266 -4.59 -4.95 -12.99
N ILE A 267 -5.45 -4.86 -11.97
CA ILE A 267 -5.75 -5.97 -11.05
C ILE A 267 -6.38 -7.13 -11.82
N ILE A 268 -7.35 -6.86 -12.70
CA ILE A 268 -7.99 -7.86 -13.54
C ILE A 268 -6.98 -8.42 -14.54
N LEU A 269 -6.15 -7.59 -15.18
CA LEU A 269 -5.17 -8.04 -16.16
C LEU A 269 -4.08 -8.85 -15.49
N GLY A 270 -3.61 -8.46 -14.30
CA GLY A 270 -2.70 -9.23 -13.45
C GLY A 270 -3.31 -10.57 -13.04
N ALA A 271 -4.56 -10.58 -12.58
CA ALA A 271 -5.29 -11.82 -12.30
C ALA A 271 -5.50 -12.67 -13.57
N LEU A 272 -5.73 -12.05 -14.73
CA LEU A 272 -5.91 -12.72 -16.01
C LEU A 272 -4.58 -13.26 -16.57
N THR A 273 -3.46 -12.57 -16.36
CA THR A 273 -2.14 -13.05 -16.75
C THR A 273 -1.68 -14.16 -15.82
N GLU A 274 -1.87 -14.02 -14.50
CA GLU A 274 -1.68 -15.11 -13.54
C GLU A 274 -2.54 -16.33 -13.91
N THR A 275 -3.81 -16.15 -14.28
CA THR A 275 -4.67 -17.27 -14.71
C THR A 275 -4.31 -17.86 -16.08
N ARG A 276 -3.73 -17.09 -17.01
CA ARG A 276 -3.17 -17.62 -18.27
C ARG A 276 -1.90 -18.44 -18.06
N TYR A 277 -1.05 -18.05 -17.11
CA TYR A 277 0.07 -18.89 -16.66
C TYR A 277 -0.44 -20.14 -15.91
N MET A 278 -1.65 -20.09 -15.36
CA MET A 278 -2.34 -21.21 -14.69
C MET A 278 -3.41 -21.88 -15.56
N ALA A 279 -3.17 -22.07 -16.85
CA ALA A 279 -4.08 -22.79 -17.76
C ALA A 279 -4.23 -24.31 -17.44
N GLY A 280 -3.99 -24.73 -16.20
CA GLY A 280 -4.38 -26.02 -15.63
C GLY A 280 -5.55 -25.84 -14.67
N ASP A 281 -6.34 -26.90 -14.51
CA ASP A 281 -7.59 -27.00 -13.75
C ASP A 281 -7.39 -26.88 -12.21
N GLN A 282 -6.71 -25.81 -11.77
CA GLN A 282 -6.32 -25.63 -10.38
C GLN A 282 -7.43 -24.95 -9.57
N SER A 283 -7.71 -25.53 -8.41
CA SER A 283 -8.76 -25.08 -7.51
C SER A 283 -8.52 -23.64 -7.01
N LEU A 284 -9.59 -22.95 -6.64
CA LEU A 284 -9.56 -21.60 -6.06
C LEU A 284 -8.65 -21.53 -4.82
N ALA A 285 -8.49 -22.63 -4.09
CA ALA A 285 -7.57 -22.74 -2.95
C ALA A 285 -6.11 -22.57 -3.38
N VAL A 286 -5.70 -23.15 -4.52
CA VAL A 286 -4.33 -22.99 -5.03
C VAL A 286 -4.09 -21.55 -5.48
N LYS A 287 -5.10 -20.90 -6.07
CA LYS A 287 -5.03 -19.48 -6.47
C LYS A 287 -4.89 -18.56 -5.25
N LEU A 288 -5.69 -18.77 -4.20
CA LEU A 288 -5.57 -18.02 -2.94
C LEU A 288 -4.25 -18.29 -2.24
N SER A 289 -3.69 -19.50 -2.35
CA SER A 289 -2.40 -19.83 -1.74
C SER A 289 -1.23 -19.02 -2.31
N MET A 290 -1.35 -18.45 -3.51
CA MET A 290 -0.32 -17.60 -4.11
C MET A 290 -0.25 -16.20 -3.51
N ALA A 291 -1.33 -15.73 -2.85
CA ALA A 291 -1.30 -14.50 -2.06
C ALA A 291 -0.53 -14.67 -0.74
N PHE A 292 -0.20 -15.92 -0.37
CA PHE A 292 0.61 -16.22 0.81
C PHE A 292 2.06 -16.52 0.39
N PRO A 293 3.04 -15.88 1.05
CA PRO A 293 4.42 -16.29 0.92
C PRO A 293 4.58 -17.78 1.22
N LYS A 294 5.34 -18.50 0.38
CA LYS A 294 5.70 -19.89 0.67
C LYS A 294 6.78 -19.89 1.75
N SER A 295 6.54 -20.68 2.80
CA SER A 295 7.45 -20.79 3.93
C SER A 295 7.38 -22.19 4.53
N SER A 296 8.37 -22.55 5.34
CA SER A 296 8.39 -23.80 6.10
C SER A 296 7.57 -23.75 7.40
N TYR A 297 7.04 -22.58 7.76
CA TYR A 297 6.34 -22.36 9.03
C TYR A 297 4.89 -22.84 8.98
N GLY A 298 4.47 -23.49 10.06
CA GLY A 298 3.09 -23.95 10.27
C GLY A 298 2.20 -22.89 10.94
N ILE A 299 0.88 -22.94 10.70
CA ILE A 299 -0.09 -22.08 11.42
C ILE A 299 -0.18 -22.48 12.90
N ASP A 300 0.18 -23.72 13.22
CA ASP A 300 0.24 -24.29 14.57
C ASP A 300 1.43 -23.79 15.41
N GLU A 301 2.39 -23.11 14.79
CA GLU A 301 3.45 -22.43 15.53
C GLU A 301 2.91 -21.23 16.31
N LEU A 302 3.43 -21.02 17.52
CA LEU A 302 2.85 -20.07 18.47
C LEU A 302 2.86 -18.62 17.95
N ASP A 303 3.96 -18.18 17.33
CA ASP A 303 4.06 -16.83 16.76
C ASP A 303 3.08 -16.62 15.60
N GLN A 304 2.88 -17.65 14.76
CA GLN A 304 1.90 -17.64 13.67
C GLN A 304 0.46 -17.63 14.18
N ALA A 305 0.12 -18.50 15.12
CA ALA A 305 -1.21 -18.62 15.69
C ALA A 305 -1.65 -17.34 16.42
N VAL A 306 -0.74 -16.75 17.22
CA VAL A 306 -1.01 -15.51 17.97
C VAL A 306 -1.29 -14.35 17.02
N CYS A 307 -0.46 -14.16 15.99
CA CYS A 307 -0.65 -13.07 15.05
C CYS A 307 -1.93 -13.23 14.22
N LEU A 308 -2.27 -14.46 13.82
CA LEU A 308 -3.53 -14.75 13.14
C LEU A 308 -4.73 -14.42 14.02
N PHE A 309 -4.71 -14.87 15.28
CA PHE A 309 -5.79 -14.61 16.24
C PHE A 309 -5.97 -13.12 16.52
N LEU A 310 -4.87 -12.38 16.71
CA LEU A 310 -4.91 -10.93 16.87
C LEU A 310 -5.58 -10.25 15.67
N GLY A 311 -5.22 -10.62 14.45
CA GLY A 311 -5.86 -10.09 13.24
C GLY A 311 -7.36 -10.39 13.17
N GLN A 312 -7.76 -11.62 13.49
CA GLN A 312 -9.19 -12.01 13.51
C GLN A 312 -9.99 -11.22 14.55
N VAL A 313 -9.44 -11.02 15.74
CA VAL A 313 -10.08 -10.22 16.80
C VAL A 313 -10.25 -8.76 16.34
N THR A 314 -9.21 -8.14 15.77
CA THR A 314 -9.29 -6.78 15.22
C THR A 314 -10.37 -6.66 14.14
N LEU A 315 -10.46 -7.64 13.24
CA LEU A 315 -11.49 -7.70 12.20
C LEU A 315 -12.90 -7.83 12.80
N ALA A 316 -13.09 -8.71 13.78
CA ALA A 316 -14.38 -8.91 14.44
C ALA A 316 -14.87 -7.63 15.13
N PHE A 317 -14.00 -6.93 15.87
CA PHE A 317 -14.34 -5.65 16.49
C PHE A 317 -14.64 -4.56 15.45
N SER A 318 -13.90 -4.52 14.35
CA SER A 318 -14.14 -3.55 13.28
C SER A 318 -15.49 -3.76 12.59
N LEU A 319 -15.86 -5.03 12.35
CA LEU A 319 -17.18 -5.40 11.84
C LEU A 319 -18.29 -5.01 12.81
N TRP A 320 -18.10 -5.32 14.09
CA TRP A 320 -19.05 -4.96 15.14
C TRP A 320 -19.28 -3.45 15.22
N ASP A 321 -18.21 -2.66 15.24
CA ASP A 321 -18.28 -1.20 15.29
C ASP A 321 -18.92 -0.59 14.04
N ALA A 322 -18.65 -1.16 12.86
CA ALA A 322 -19.30 -0.74 11.62
C ALA A 322 -20.81 -1.02 11.64
N LEU A 323 -21.22 -2.21 12.12
CA LEU A 323 -22.64 -2.58 12.25
C LEU A 323 -23.36 -1.67 13.25
N GLN A 324 -22.77 -1.45 14.42
CA GLN A 324 -23.33 -0.55 15.44
C GLN A 324 -23.42 0.90 14.95
N GLY A 325 -22.41 1.35 14.22
CA GLY A 325 -22.41 2.67 13.58
C GLY A 325 -23.57 2.84 12.59
N SER A 326 -23.77 1.84 11.72
CA SER A 326 -24.86 1.86 10.73
C SER A 326 -26.25 1.83 11.37
N LEU A 327 -26.43 1.03 12.44
CA LEU A 327 -27.70 0.97 13.16
C LEU A 327 -28.06 2.31 13.83
N LYS A 328 -27.08 2.99 14.42
CA LYS A 328 -27.28 4.32 15.04
C LYS A 328 -27.69 5.38 14.02
N GLU A 329 -27.09 5.38 12.84
CA GLU A 329 -27.49 6.30 11.76
C GLU A 329 -28.92 6.05 11.29
N ARG A 330 -29.31 4.77 11.12
CA ARG A 330 -30.68 4.42 10.74
C ARG A 330 -31.68 4.87 11.80
N ALA A 331 -31.39 4.65 13.08
CA ALA A 331 -32.24 5.08 14.18
C ALA A 331 -32.38 6.63 14.23
N ALA A 332 -31.29 7.36 14.01
CA ALA A 332 -31.31 8.82 13.93
C ALA A 332 -32.14 9.33 12.75
N ALA A 333 -32.01 8.72 11.58
CA ALA A 333 -32.80 9.08 10.39
C ALA A 333 -34.31 8.85 10.59
N HIS A 334 -34.70 7.77 11.27
CA HIS A 334 -36.11 7.50 11.60
C HIS A 334 -36.68 8.54 12.58
N ARG A 335 -35.89 8.99 13.56
CA ARG A 335 -36.33 10.02 14.51
C ARG A 335 -36.58 11.36 13.82
N VAL A 336 -35.68 11.79 12.94
CA VAL A 336 -35.84 13.05 12.19
C VAL A 336 -37.09 13.01 11.30
N ARG A 337 -37.37 11.85 10.68
CA ARG A 337 -38.58 11.67 9.86
C ARG A 337 -39.86 11.74 10.70
N GLY A 338 -39.88 11.10 11.86
CA GLY A 338 -41.03 11.15 12.77
C GLY A 338 -41.29 12.57 13.31
N GLU A 339 -40.24 13.32 13.62
CA GLU A 339 -40.37 14.73 14.03
C GLU A 339 -40.93 15.60 12.89
N GLN A 340 -40.57 15.35 11.62
CA GLN A 340 -41.14 16.08 10.47
C GLN A 340 -42.63 15.80 10.24
N GLU A 341 -43.08 14.56 10.45
CA GLU A 341 -44.49 14.18 10.31
C GLU A 341 -45.39 14.75 11.42
N GLU A 342 -44.82 15.13 12.58
CA GLU A 342 -45.57 15.72 13.70
C GLU A 342 -45.80 17.25 13.54
N TYR A 343 -45.10 17.89 12.60
CA TYR A 343 -45.23 19.32 12.29
C TYR A 343 -46.07 19.63 11.02
N GLU A 344 -46.55 18.60 10.31
CA GLU A 344 -47.47 18.73 9.15
C GLU A 344 -48.94 18.55 9.55
#